data_AF-A0A0B1PA15-F1
#
_entry.id   AF-A0A0B1PA15-F1
#
_cell.length_a   1.000
_cell.length_b   1.000
_cell.length_c   1.000
_cell.angle_alpha   90.00
_cell.angle_beta   90.00
_cell.angle_gamma   90.00
#
_symmetry.space_group_name_H-M   'P 1'
#
loop_
_entity.id
_entity.type
_entity.pdbx_description
1 polymer ?
#
loop_
_entity_poly.entity_id
_entity_poly.type
_entity_poly.pdbx_seq_one_letter_code
_entity_poly.pdbx_strand_id
1 'polypeptide(L)'
;MKHTFSMRPISQFEGQKISLKHPKEIACFSYDDEHQFRLNDSSLKYYYTPSLGADLCKGFEQFQKLDDTADEHLDSLLKTIIDLEQKIGHKVKANLITWRGMMTKLTGAIYDNFDGFEMNATMFQGTMYILHLQQY
;
A
#
# COMPACT_ATOMS: atom_id res chain seq x y z
N MET A 1 -16.39 -17.56 14.52
CA MET A 1 -17.34 -16.50 14.97
C MET A 1 -17.29 -15.41 13.91
N LYS A 2 -18.44 -14.98 13.36
CA LYS A 2 -18.49 -13.89 12.37
C LYS A 2 -18.88 -12.60 13.08
N HIS A 3 -18.11 -11.54 12.87
CA HIS A 3 -18.42 -10.21 13.38
C HIS A 3 -18.83 -9.32 12.20
N THR A 4 -19.82 -8.45 12.44
CA THR A 4 -20.32 -7.51 11.44
C THR A 4 -20.26 -6.12 12.02
N PHE A 5 -19.68 -5.19 11.28
CA PHE A 5 -19.64 -3.76 11.61
C PHE A 5 -20.52 -2.99 10.63
N SER A 6 -21.50 -2.24 11.12
CA SER A 6 -22.39 -1.45 10.25
C SER A 6 -21.76 -0.10 9.93
N MET A 7 -21.55 0.18 8.64
CA MET A 7 -21.06 1.49 8.17
C MET A 7 -22.16 2.55 8.03
N ARG A 8 -23.44 2.16 8.14
CA ARG A 8 -24.57 3.08 8.03
C ARG A 8 -25.25 3.29 9.40
N PRO A 9 -25.75 4.52 9.69
CA PRO A 9 -25.68 5.72 8.84
C PRO A 9 -24.29 6.38 8.86
N ILE A 10 -23.91 7.10 7.80
CA ILE A 10 -22.59 7.78 7.73
C ILE A 10 -22.43 8.82 8.84
N SER A 11 -23.54 9.42 9.28
CA SER A 11 -23.57 10.40 10.37
C SER A 11 -22.98 9.90 11.69
N GLN A 12 -22.86 8.58 11.87
CA GLN A 12 -22.17 8.01 13.05
C GLN A 12 -20.67 8.36 13.12
N PHE A 13 -20.07 8.77 12.00
CA PHE A 13 -18.67 9.17 11.90
C PHE A 13 -18.49 10.70 11.88
N GLU A 14 -19.56 11.48 11.87
CA GLU A 14 -19.50 12.95 11.83
C GLU A 14 -18.99 13.55 13.15
N GLY A 15 -18.23 14.64 13.06
CA GLY A 15 -17.76 15.39 14.22
C GLY A 15 -16.68 14.68 15.06
N GLN A 16 -16.26 13.48 14.68
CA GLN A 16 -15.22 12.75 15.40
C GLN A 16 -13.85 13.41 15.16
N LYS A 17 -13.28 14.00 16.22
CA LYS A 17 -11.94 14.58 16.17
C LYS A 17 -10.91 13.47 16.27
N ILE A 18 -10.29 13.14 15.15
CA ILE A 18 -9.22 12.15 15.08
C ILE A 18 -7.87 12.87 15.18
N SER A 19 -6.98 12.39 16.04
CA SER A 19 -5.59 12.84 16.06
C SER A 19 -4.79 12.03 15.06
N LEU A 20 -4.39 12.67 13.95
CA LEU A 20 -3.53 12.06 12.95
C LEU A 20 -2.08 12.49 13.21
N LYS A 21 -1.19 11.51 13.27
CA LYS A 21 0.26 11.77 13.33
C LYS A 21 0.77 12.15 11.95
N HIS A 22 1.76 13.03 11.90
CA HIS A 22 2.47 13.33 10.65
C HIS A 22 3.21 12.07 10.15
N PRO A 23 3.01 11.66 8.88
CA PRO A 23 3.77 10.56 8.30
C PRO A 23 5.27 10.88 8.28
N LYS A 24 6.09 9.90 8.62
CA LYS A 24 7.55 9.97 8.53
C LYS A 24 8.04 8.74 7.78
N GLU A 25 8.86 8.95 6.77
CA GLU A 25 9.55 7.86 6.08
C GLU A 25 10.58 7.21 7.00
N ILE A 26 10.62 5.88 7.00
CA ILE A 26 11.55 5.08 7.82
C ILE A 26 12.43 4.14 6.99
N ALA A 27 11.98 3.77 5.79
CA ALA A 27 12.70 2.95 4.82
C ALA A 27 12.05 3.08 3.44
N CYS A 28 12.77 2.65 2.41
CA CYS A 28 12.33 2.61 1.02
C CYS A 28 12.92 1.39 0.31
N PHE A 29 12.32 1.04 -0.82
CA PHE A 29 12.81 0.02 -1.74
C PHE A 29 12.40 0.41 -3.17
N SER A 30 13.01 -0.24 -4.15
CA SER A 30 12.81 0.00 -5.58
C SER A 30 12.62 -1.31 -6.33
N TYR A 31 11.91 -1.26 -7.45
CA TYR A 31 11.94 -2.29 -8.49
C TYR A 31 12.64 -1.72 -9.72
N ASP A 32 13.59 -2.45 -10.28
CA ASP A 32 14.24 -2.06 -11.54
C ASP A 32 13.38 -2.39 -12.77
N ASP A 33 13.90 -2.12 -13.97
CA ASP A 33 13.19 -2.31 -15.24
C ASP A 33 12.85 -3.78 -15.52
N GLU A 34 13.52 -4.72 -14.85
CA GLU A 34 13.26 -6.17 -14.90
C GLU A 34 12.36 -6.63 -13.74
N HIS A 35 11.74 -5.67 -13.05
CA HIS A 35 10.90 -5.85 -11.87
C HIS A 35 11.62 -6.57 -10.72
N GLN A 36 12.95 -6.39 -10.60
CA GLN A 36 13.72 -6.98 -9.52
C GLN A 36 13.78 -6.06 -8.31
N PHE A 37 13.51 -6.64 -7.13
CA PHE A 37 13.53 -5.94 -5.85
C PHE A 37 14.94 -5.44 -5.47
N ARG A 38 15.04 -4.17 -5.07
CA ARG A 38 16.26 -3.50 -4.60
C ARG A 38 16.00 -2.74 -3.29
N LEU A 39 16.89 -2.89 -2.30
CA LEU A 39 16.84 -2.15 -1.02
C LEU A 39 17.51 -0.76 -1.15
N ASN A 40 16.98 0.08 -2.04
CA ASN A 40 17.46 1.44 -2.28
C ASN A 40 16.36 2.29 -2.93
N ASP A 41 16.72 3.52 -3.30
CA ASP A 41 15.90 4.52 -3.97
C ASP A 41 16.21 4.65 -5.47
N SER A 42 16.77 3.61 -6.11
CA SER A 42 17.25 3.69 -7.49
C SER A 42 16.14 3.99 -8.52
N SER A 43 14.89 3.68 -8.19
CA SER A 43 13.73 3.94 -9.07
C SER A 43 13.04 5.28 -8.79
N LEU A 44 13.60 6.09 -7.89
CA LEU A 44 13.09 7.43 -7.59
C LEU A 44 13.24 8.34 -8.81
N LYS A 45 12.13 8.97 -9.21
CA LYS A 45 12.11 9.96 -10.30
C LYS A 45 11.96 11.36 -9.70
N TYR A 46 12.68 12.31 -10.27
CA TYR A 46 12.59 13.71 -9.88
C TYR A 46 11.55 14.42 -10.75
N TYR A 47 10.69 15.20 -10.12
CA TYR A 47 9.77 16.06 -10.84
C TYR A 47 10.55 17.01 -11.75
N TYR A 48 10.18 17.02 -13.02
CA TYR A 48 10.64 17.98 -14.01
C TYR A 48 9.41 18.55 -14.70
N THR A 49 9.33 19.89 -14.78
CA THR A 49 8.15 20.56 -15.30
C THR A 49 7.84 20.09 -16.72
N PRO A 50 6.67 19.48 -16.96
CA PRO A 50 6.35 18.94 -18.27
C PRO A 50 5.92 20.05 -19.22
N SER A 51 6.22 19.87 -20.51
CA SER A 51 5.58 20.64 -21.57
C SER A 51 4.13 20.17 -21.72
N LEU A 52 3.17 21.08 -21.59
CA LEU A 52 1.77 20.77 -21.79
C LEU A 52 1.47 20.52 -23.29
N GLY A 53 0.51 19.63 -23.57
CA GLY A 53 0.15 19.24 -24.93
C GLY A 53 0.93 18.03 -25.47
N ALA A 54 1.66 17.30 -24.63
CA ALA A 54 2.26 16.03 -25.01
C ALA A 54 1.17 14.98 -25.34
N ASP A 55 1.38 14.25 -26.43
CA ASP A 55 0.53 13.12 -26.80
C ASP A 55 0.84 11.91 -25.92
N LEU A 56 -0.11 11.55 -25.04
CA LEU A 56 0.02 10.43 -24.10
C LEU A 56 -0.18 9.06 -24.78
N CYS A 57 -0.66 9.01 -26.02
CA CYS A 57 -0.80 7.78 -26.80
C CYS A 57 0.50 7.40 -27.52
N LYS A 58 1.42 8.35 -27.68
CA LYS A 58 2.69 8.13 -28.37
C LYS A 58 3.54 7.08 -27.64
N GLY A 59 3.91 6.01 -28.35
CA GLY A 59 4.73 4.92 -27.80
C GLY A 59 3.94 3.78 -27.16
N PHE A 60 2.61 3.78 -27.27
CA PHE A 60 1.76 2.69 -26.75
C PHE A 60 2.19 1.30 -27.26
N GLU A 61 2.58 1.18 -28.53
CA GLU A 61 3.06 -0.08 -29.12
C GLU A 61 4.35 -0.61 -28.47
N GLN A 62 5.11 0.25 -27.78
CA GLN A 62 6.35 -0.10 -27.07
C GLN A 62 6.12 -0.28 -25.57
N PHE A 63 4.88 -0.15 -25.09
CA PHE A 63 4.55 -0.28 -23.68
C PHE A 63 4.86 -1.67 -23.17
N GLN A 64 5.75 -1.74 -22.18
CA GLN A 64 6.06 -2.96 -21.46
C GLN A 64 5.11 -3.07 -20.26
N LYS A 65 4.05 -3.85 -20.41
CA LYS A 65 3.13 -4.13 -19.31
C LYS A 65 3.80 -5.08 -18.32
N LEU A 66 3.80 -4.72 -17.05
CA LEU A 66 4.21 -5.62 -15.97
C LEU A 66 3.32 -6.87 -15.96
N ASP A 67 3.94 -8.05 -15.85
CA ASP A 67 3.23 -9.30 -15.58
C ASP A 67 2.77 -9.30 -14.11
N ASP A 68 1.48 -9.09 -13.90
CA ASP A 68 0.83 -8.98 -12.59
C ASP A 68 0.16 -10.30 -12.14
N THR A 69 0.54 -11.42 -12.76
CA THR A 69 0.03 -12.74 -12.37
C THR A 69 0.60 -13.25 -11.04
N ALA A 70 1.80 -12.79 -10.66
CA ALA A 70 2.41 -13.14 -9.39
C ALA A 70 1.85 -12.24 -8.26
N ASP A 71 1.27 -12.87 -7.23
CA ASP A 71 0.82 -12.14 -6.04
C ASP A 71 2.02 -11.85 -5.12
N GLU A 72 2.59 -10.66 -5.25
CA GLU A 72 3.73 -10.21 -4.41
C GLU A 72 3.33 -9.88 -2.95
N HIS A 73 2.06 -10.07 -2.59
CA HIS A 73 1.52 -9.93 -1.23
C HIS A 73 2.13 -8.75 -0.44
N LEU A 74 2.81 -9.01 0.68
CA LEU A 74 3.54 -8.01 1.47
C LEU A 74 5.05 -8.18 1.37
N ASP A 75 5.55 -9.01 0.45
CA ASP A 75 6.91 -9.54 0.51
C ASP A 75 7.96 -8.44 0.48
N SER A 76 7.85 -7.50 -0.45
CA SER A 76 8.78 -6.37 -0.57
C SER A 76 8.69 -5.43 0.62
N LEU A 77 7.49 -5.22 1.17
CA LEU A 77 7.30 -4.43 2.39
C LEU A 77 8.00 -5.09 3.59
N LEU A 78 7.82 -6.41 3.76
CA LEU A 78 8.41 -7.17 4.85
C LEU A 78 9.94 -7.26 4.72
N LYS A 79 10.46 -7.54 3.52
CA LYS A 79 11.91 -7.54 3.26
C LYS A 79 12.55 -6.20 3.63
N THR A 80 11.88 -5.10 3.30
CA THR A 80 12.34 -3.74 3.63
C THR A 80 12.33 -3.48 5.14
N ILE A 81 11.27 -3.90 5.84
CA ILE A 81 11.19 -3.77 7.30
C ILE A 81 12.26 -4.63 7.98
N ILE A 82 12.47 -5.86 7.54
CA ILE A 82 13.50 -6.77 8.08
C ILE A 82 14.89 -6.14 7.93
N ASP A 83 15.22 -5.60 6.76
CA ASP A 83 16.50 -4.91 6.54
C ASP A 83 16.67 -3.70 7.46
N LEU A 84 15.62 -2.88 7.64
CA LEU A 84 15.63 -1.77 8.58
C LEU A 84 15.87 -2.23 10.03
N GLU A 85 15.15 -3.26 10.47
CA GLU A 85 15.27 -3.83 11.82
C GLU A 85 16.68 -4.38 12.09
N GLN A 86 17.29 -5.04 11.10
CA GLN A 86 18.68 -5.51 11.18
C GLN A 86 19.67 -4.34 11.32
N LYS A 87 19.45 -3.23 10.60
CA LYS A 87 20.31 -2.04 10.67
C LYS A 87 20.20 -1.29 12.00
N ILE A 88 19.00 -1.19 12.57
CA ILE A 88 18.76 -0.46 13.84
C ILE A 88 18.89 -1.34 15.08
N GLY A 89 19.01 -2.67 14.91
CA GLY A 89 19.19 -3.64 15.99
C GLY A 89 17.97 -3.87 16.88
N HIS A 90 16.78 -3.39 16.48
CA HIS A 90 15.54 -3.58 17.21
C HIS A 90 14.33 -3.59 16.27
N LYS A 91 13.22 -4.18 16.74
CA LYS A 91 11.98 -4.30 15.97
C LYS A 91 11.30 -2.94 15.76
N VAL A 92 10.78 -2.71 14.56
CA VAL A 92 9.95 -1.54 14.27
C VAL A 92 8.65 -1.66 15.05
N LYS A 93 8.35 -0.64 15.87
CA LYS A 93 7.10 -0.60 16.64
C LYS A 93 5.92 -0.23 15.74
N ALA A 94 5.17 -1.23 15.29
CA ALA A 94 3.95 -1.06 14.50
C ALA A 94 2.79 -1.89 15.06
N ASN A 95 1.59 -1.31 15.13
CA ASN A 95 0.36 -2.04 15.45
C ASN A 95 -0.28 -2.67 14.21
N LEU A 96 -0.07 -2.05 13.04
CA LEU A 96 -0.60 -2.47 11.75
C LEU A 96 0.47 -2.27 10.67
N ILE A 97 0.66 -3.28 9.83
CA ILE A 97 1.51 -3.25 8.63
C ILE A 97 0.65 -3.62 7.43
N THR A 98 0.61 -2.76 6.41
CA THR A 98 -0.17 -2.97 5.20
C THR A 98 0.28 -2.02 4.08
N TRP A 99 -0.20 -2.25 2.86
CA TRP A 99 -0.04 -1.30 1.76
C TRP A 99 -0.99 -0.10 1.90
N ARG A 100 -0.54 1.08 1.44
CA ARG A 100 -1.37 2.29 1.36
C ARG A 100 -2.71 2.05 0.64
N GLY A 101 -2.71 1.22 -0.40
CA GLY A 101 -3.93 0.86 -1.14
C GLY A 101 -5.00 0.24 -0.25
N MET A 102 -4.62 -0.57 0.75
CA MET A 102 -5.57 -1.20 1.68
C MET A 102 -6.20 -0.16 2.59
N MET A 103 -5.41 0.77 3.13
CA MET A 103 -5.93 1.89 3.93
C MET A 103 -6.88 2.77 3.13
N THR A 104 -6.59 2.98 1.84
CA THR A 104 -7.45 3.76 0.94
C THR A 104 -8.82 3.11 0.77
N LYS A 105 -8.86 1.78 0.56
CA LYS A 105 -10.11 1.01 0.50
C LYS A 105 -10.91 1.13 1.80
N LEU A 106 -10.25 0.99 2.96
CA LEU A 106 -10.92 1.14 4.27
C LEU A 106 -11.49 2.55 4.49
N THR A 107 -10.74 3.60 4.14
CA THR A 107 -11.21 4.99 4.29
C THR A 107 -12.30 5.34 3.28
N GLY A 108 -12.23 4.79 2.07
CA GLY A 108 -13.25 4.98 1.01
C GLY A 108 -14.52 4.17 1.21
N ALA A 109 -14.48 3.08 1.99
CA ALA A 109 -15.57 2.12 2.15
C ALA A 109 -16.91 2.73 2.62
N ILE A 110 -16.86 3.86 3.33
CA ILE A 110 -18.07 4.55 3.80
C ILE A 110 -18.82 5.28 2.68
N TYR A 111 -18.16 5.56 1.55
CA TYR A 111 -18.70 6.27 0.39
C TYR A 111 -18.84 5.38 -0.84
N ASP A 112 -18.03 4.32 -0.94
CA ASP A 112 -18.07 3.38 -2.05
C ASP A 112 -19.30 2.45 -1.93
N ASN A 113 -20.17 2.50 -2.94
CA ASN A 113 -21.36 1.64 -3.03
C ASN A 113 -21.30 0.68 -4.21
N PHE A 114 -20.18 0.65 -4.95
CA PHE A 114 -20.08 -0.07 -6.22
C PHE A 114 -19.07 -1.21 -6.15
N ASP A 115 -17.88 -0.95 -5.59
CA ASP A 115 -16.83 -1.96 -5.54
C ASP A 115 -16.64 -2.51 -4.12
N GLY A 116 -17.00 -3.78 -3.94
CA GLY A 116 -16.64 -4.53 -2.74
C GLY A 116 -15.15 -4.85 -2.71
N PHE A 117 -14.59 -5.10 -1.52
CA PHE A 117 -13.23 -5.60 -1.40
C PHE A 117 -13.11 -6.62 -0.28
N GLU A 118 -12.15 -7.54 -0.47
CA GLU A 118 -11.74 -8.51 0.53
C GLU A 118 -10.28 -8.28 0.92
N MET A 119 -10.01 -8.53 2.20
CA MET A 119 -8.69 -8.39 2.80
C MET A 119 -8.45 -9.56 3.75
N ASN A 120 -7.24 -10.11 3.71
CA ASN A 120 -6.77 -11.04 4.72
C ASN A 120 -6.06 -10.27 5.83
N ALA A 121 -6.33 -10.65 7.08
CA ALA A 121 -5.66 -10.11 8.24
C ALA A 121 -5.05 -11.24 9.07
N THR A 122 -3.79 -11.09 9.47
CA THR A 122 -3.11 -12.00 10.40
C THR A 122 -2.43 -11.24 11.53
N MET A 123 -2.38 -11.82 12.71
CA MET A 123 -1.72 -11.24 13.89
C MET A 123 -0.43 -12.02 14.15
N PHE A 124 0.70 -11.33 14.13
CA PHE A 124 2.01 -11.93 14.41
C PHE A 124 2.81 -11.04 15.35
N GLN A 125 3.18 -11.59 16.51
CA GLN A 125 3.95 -10.91 17.56
C GLN A 125 3.38 -9.52 17.95
N GLY A 126 2.05 -9.42 18.10
CA GLY A 126 1.36 -8.19 18.49
C GLY A 126 1.21 -7.14 17.38
N THR A 127 1.61 -7.45 16.16
CA THR A 127 1.39 -6.62 14.97
C THR A 127 0.37 -7.28 14.05
N MET A 128 -0.63 -6.51 13.62
CA MET A 128 -1.59 -6.93 12.60
C MET A 128 -0.99 -6.69 11.21
N TYR A 129 -1.16 -7.65 10.32
CA TYR A 129 -0.77 -7.55 8.91
C TYR A 129 -2.03 -7.67 8.07
N ILE A 130 -2.27 -6.71 7.19
CA ILE A 130 -3.41 -6.71 6.27
C ILE A 130 -2.90 -6.73 4.84
N LEU A 131 -3.41 -7.65 4.03
CA LEU A 131 -3.12 -7.74 2.60
C LEU A 131 -4.42 -7.90 1.79
N HIS A 132 -4.35 -7.57 0.52
CA HIS A 132 -5.46 -7.81 -0.39
C HIS A 132 -5.64 -9.31 -0.64
N LEU A 133 -6.89 -9.72 -0.85
CA LEU A 133 -7.18 -11.04 -1.39
C LEU A 133 -7.51 -10.87 -2.88
N GLN A 134 -6.66 -11.40 -3.77
CA GLN A 134 -7.01 -11.50 -5.19
C GLN A 134 -8.09 -12.58 -5.34
N GLN A 135 -9.23 -12.21 -5.93
CA GLN A 135 -10.24 -13.17 -6.38
C GLN A 135 -9.79 -13.73 -7.72
N TYR A 136 -9.68 -15.05 -7.81
CA TYR A 136 -9.38 -15.80 -9.04
C TYR A 136 -10.53 -15.69 -10.06
#